data_AF-A0A816VXJ1-F1
#
_entry.id   AF-A0A816VXJ1-F1
#
_cell.length_a   1.000
_cell.length_b   1.000
_cell.length_c   1.000
_cell.angle_alpha   90.00
_cell.angle_beta   90.00
_cell.angle_gamma   90.00
#
_symmetry.space_group_name_H-M   'P 1'
#
loop_
_entity.id
_entity.type
_entity.pdbx_description
1 polymer ?
#
loop_
_entity_poly.entity_id
_entity_poly.type
_entity_poly.pdbx_seq_one_letter_code
_entity_poly.pdbx_strand_id
1 'polypeptide(L)'
;MASLNIAGVPTLPSNTSGFNRSRRSSWSDSKNVGDEAENYSDSHTLILKKLDIHYHKVKRQILAFQSLTTGLFPTHLDTDKKVAHVVANIFCSIAVWSLRQCYCKIDNDQGRAHELGQAAVKCMRGILNCWMKQAKKVEIFKSEQSPMDALHSKFNVFDGSEIEGADEVDQLQICAISIYLLTIVQMITSNLQIIFSMDEVNFVQQLIFSIERAYRTPDYGIWERRTKYNTNTLKNVIESSALNTISPNEIKQLLYYVLTTNLQQSTLQGGDIEQRSSFQKRQMDGALSRVPTNFYEHVWSILERAPKGIQLCSILLPQQPTLSDMTDYELNFSLKIEEMLGRLLDPVYRCLVVEMFESINVLLQRNPELCFVQPLDADYLISDAVKLFEQQTKSLDSLKDFYNLPISLVGGSTGYMIQVPYGMPEFRQAVLACYHEIETLALELTKVFFVGSENDFNQFSSHFQWPSIGLRMLHYLPQPSPVLDDAFGSAPHCDHGFITILSHDDVDA
;
A
#
# COMPACT_ATOMS: atom_id res chain seq x y z
N MET A 1 -39.53 6.83 -28.14
CA MET A 1 -38.17 7.39 -28.33
C MET A 1 -38.30 8.90 -28.27
N ALA A 2 -38.03 9.46 -27.09
CA ALA A 2 -38.25 10.88 -26.79
C ALA A 2 -37.02 11.72 -27.12
N SER A 3 -37.28 12.96 -27.55
CA SER A 3 -36.33 13.99 -27.98
C SER A 3 -35.86 14.90 -26.83
N LEU A 4 -34.79 15.68 -27.09
CA LEU A 4 -34.28 16.86 -26.35
C LEU A 4 -33.55 16.53 -25.01
N ASN A 5 -32.46 17.18 -24.61
CA ASN A 5 -32.03 18.57 -24.79
C ASN A 5 -30.49 18.69 -24.60
N ILE A 6 -29.86 19.57 -25.39
CA ILE A 6 -28.46 19.99 -25.23
C ILE A 6 -28.45 21.22 -24.31
N ALA A 7 -27.73 21.15 -23.19
CA ALA A 7 -27.34 22.26 -22.32
C ALA A 7 -26.04 21.85 -21.59
N GLY A 8 -24.99 22.66 -21.41
CA GLY A 8 -24.73 24.03 -21.80
C GLY A 8 -23.23 24.29 -21.68
N VAL A 9 -22.69 25.02 -22.65
CA VAL A 9 -21.33 25.56 -22.70
C VAL A 9 -21.24 26.73 -21.70
N PRO A 10 -20.22 26.83 -20.84
CA PRO A 10 -19.94 28.08 -20.14
C PRO A 10 -19.40 29.09 -21.16
N THR A 11 -20.23 30.03 -21.55
CA THR A 11 -19.87 31.18 -22.39
C THR A 11 -19.08 32.18 -21.55
N LEU A 12 -17.90 32.55 -22.06
CA LEU A 12 -17.15 33.72 -21.63
C LEU A 12 -18.01 34.99 -21.83
N PRO A 13 -18.10 35.90 -20.86
CA PRO A 13 -18.69 37.21 -21.12
C PRO A 13 -17.75 38.03 -22.01
N SER A 14 -18.21 38.29 -23.23
CA SER A 14 -17.72 39.34 -24.11
C SER A 14 -18.12 40.70 -23.54
N ASN A 15 -17.13 41.46 -23.05
CA ASN A 15 -17.27 42.90 -22.83
C ASN A 15 -16.18 43.64 -23.61
N THR A 16 -16.46 43.88 -24.88
CA THR A 16 -15.84 44.95 -25.67
C THR A 16 -16.60 46.25 -25.41
N SER A 17 -16.07 47.10 -24.52
CA SER A 17 -16.29 48.53 -24.60
C SER A 17 -15.01 49.25 -24.18
N GLY A 18 -14.54 50.14 -25.06
CA GLY A 18 -13.21 50.71 -25.00
C GLY A 18 -12.99 51.62 -23.80
N PHE A 19 -11.74 51.67 -23.36
CA PHE A 19 -11.23 52.77 -22.55
C PHE A 19 -9.90 53.24 -23.11
N ASN A 20 -10.00 54.07 -24.14
CA ASN A 20 -9.00 55.09 -24.41
C ASN A 20 -9.49 56.35 -23.71
N ARG A 21 -8.95 56.67 -22.53
CA ARG A 21 -8.91 58.05 -22.02
C ARG A 21 -7.88 58.20 -20.91
N SER A 22 -6.79 58.85 -21.30
CA SER A 22 -6.05 59.79 -20.47
C SER A 22 -6.98 60.48 -19.45
N ARG A 23 -6.70 60.28 -18.18
CA ARG A 23 -7.05 61.22 -17.11
C ARG A 23 -5.80 61.49 -16.29
N ARG A 24 -5.16 62.62 -16.63
CA ARG A 24 -4.42 63.46 -15.69
C ARG A 24 -5.23 63.55 -14.39
N SER A 25 -4.72 62.95 -13.33
CA SER A 25 -5.08 63.29 -11.96
C SER A 25 -4.09 64.36 -11.51
N SER A 26 -4.57 65.61 -11.47
CA SER A 26 -3.92 66.69 -10.76
C SER A 26 -4.06 66.41 -9.27
N TRP A 27 -3.01 65.88 -8.65
CA TRP A 27 -2.80 65.99 -7.21
C TRP A 27 -1.59 66.89 -7.00
N SER A 28 -1.88 68.17 -6.81
CA SER A 28 -1.01 69.07 -6.08
C SER A 28 -1.00 68.63 -4.63
N ASP A 29 0.01 67.87 -4.23
CA ASP A 29 0.54 67.91 -2.88
C ASP A 29 1.99 67.47 -2.91
N SER A 30 2.86 68.46 -2.83
CA SER A 30 4.29 68.35 -2.61
C SER A 30 4.55 67.63 -1.29
N LYS A 31 4.89 66.33 -1.32
CA LYS A 31 5.56 65.60 -0.23
C LYS A 31 6.24 64.33 -0.78
N ASN A 32 7.55 64.25 -0.55
CA ASN A 32 8.46 63.09 -0.62
C ASN A 32 8.52 62.23 -1.90
N VAL A 33 8.99 62.82 -3.00
CA VAL A 33 9.46 62.06 -4.17
C VAL A 33 10.88 61.48 -3.96
N GLY A 34 11.63 61.97 -2.97
CA GLY A 34 12.98 61.49 -2.64
C GLY A 34 13.01 60.14 -1.93
N ASP A 35 12.19 59.96 -0.88
CA ASP A 35 12.27 58.78 -0.01
C ASP A 35 11.71 57.49 -0.66
N GLU A 36 10.73 57.59 -1.56
CA GLU A 36 10.20 56.42 -2.30
C GLU A 36 11.14 55.96 -3.42
N ALA A 37 11.85 56.90 -4.08
CA ALA A 37 12.83 56.60 -5.10
C ALA A 37 14.11 55.97 -4.52
N GLU A 38 14.55 56.43 -3.34
CA GLU A 38 15.68 55.82 -2.62
C GLU A 38 15.36 54.42 -2.11
N ASN A 39 14.18 54.19 -1.50
CA ASN A 39 13.76 52.85 -1.07
C ASN A 39 13.57 51.87 -2.25
N TYR A 40 13.05 52.35 -3.38
CA TYR A 40 12.90 51.54 -4.59
C TYR A 40 14.27 51.18 -5.19
N SER A 41 15.20 52.13 -5.23
CA SER A 41 16.59 51.93 -5.68
C SER A 41 17.34 50.92 -4.80
N ASP A 42 17.18 51.00 -3.48
CA ASP A 42 17.82 50.09 -2.52
C ASP A 42 17.26 48.66 -2.62
N SER A 43 15.94 48.53 -2.73
CA SER A 43 15.27 47.22 -2.93
C SER A 43 15.66 46.60 -4.27
N HIS A 44 15.68 47.39 -5.35
CA HIS A 44 16.11 46.95 -6.68
C HIS A 44 17.57 46.48 -6.67
N THR A 45 18.46 47.23 -6.02
CA THR A 45 19.87 46.89 -5.86
C THR A 45 20.07 45.60 -5.05
N LEU A 46 19.25 45.38 -4.02
CA LEU A 46 19.29 44.15 -3.23
C LEU A 46 18.82 42.93 -4.04
N ILE A 47 17.76 43.06 -4.84
CA ILE A 47 17.26 42.00 -5.73
C ILE A 47 18.33 41.64 -6.76
N LEU A 48 18.97 42.63 -7.38
CA LEU A 48 20.07 42.44 -8.31
C LEU A 48 21.24 41.67 -7.66
N LYS A 49 21.67 42.06 -6.45
CA LYS A 49 22.72 41.34 -5.72
C LYS A 49 22.36 39.87 -5.47
N LYS A 50 21.10 39.58 -5.12
CA LYS A 50 20.63 38.20 -4.91
C LYS A 50 20.62 37.41 -6.21
N LEU A 51 20.10 37.99 -7.30
CA LEU A 51 20.10 37.35 -8.61
C LEU A 51 21.52 37.11 -9.14
N ASP A 52 22.46 38.01 -8.86
CA ASP A 52 23.87 37.84 -9.22
C ASP A 52 24.48 36.62 -8.54
N ILE A 53 24.17 36.39 -7.25
CA ILE A 53 24.60 35.18 -6.55
C ILE A 53 24.07 33.93 -7.27
N HIS A 54 22.80 33.91 -7.64
CA HIS A 54 22.20 32.78 -8.37
C HIS A 54 22.79 32.62 -9.77
N TYR A 55 23.07 33.71 -10.48
CA TYR A 55 23.73 33.70 -11.77
C TYR A 55 25.12 33.08 -11.70
N HIS A 56 25.95 33.49 -10.73
CA HIS A 56 27.27 32.89 -10.55
C HIS A 56 27.20 31.40 -10.18
N LYS A 57 26.18 30.98 -9.40
CA LYS A 57 25.94 29.56 -9.12
C LYS A 57 25.58 28.78 -10.39
N VAL A 58 24.60 29.26 -11.15
CA VAL A 58 24.18 28.63 -12.43
C VAL A 58 25.36 28.57 -13.40
N LYS A 59 26.14 29.65 -13.51
CA LYS A 59 27.30 29.71 -14.41
C LYS A 59 28.38 28.70 -14.05
N ARG A 60 28.71 28.55 -12.76
CA ARG A 60 29.77 27.64 -12.28
C ARG A 60 29.33 26.18 -12.18
N GLN A 61 28.07 25.92 -11.82
CA GLN A 61 27.60 24.58 -11.49
C GLN A 61 26.81 23.92 -12.62
N ILE A 62 26.22 24.69 -13.54
CA ILE A 62 25.41 24.16 -14.65
C ILE A 62 26.09 24.51 -15.97
N LEU A 63 26.18 25.80 -16.32
CA LEU A 63 26.64 26.23 -17.65
C LEU A 63 28.09 25.89 -17.95
N ALA A 64 28.94 25.77 -16.92
CA ALA A 64 30.33 25.33 -17.06
C ALA A 64 30.48 23.93 -17.70
N PHE A 65 29.42 23.11 -17.68
CA PHE A 65 29.39 21.77 -18.24
C PHE A 65 28.59 21.67 -19.55
N GLN A 66 28.07 22.78 -20.06
CA GLN A 66 27.28 22.77 -21.30
C GLN A 66 28.18 22.50 -22.51
N SER A 67 27.80 21.52 -23.33
CA SER A 67 28.46 21.22 -24.59
C SER A 67 28.38 22.39 -25.57
N LEU A 68 29.53 22.73 -26.17
CA LEU A 68 29.61 23.78 -27.16
C LEU A 68 29.00 23.38 -28.51
N THR A 69 28.96 22.08 -28.83
CA THR A 69 28.41 21.59 -30.10
C THR A 69 26.91 21.34 -29.99
N THR A 70 26.49 20.48 -29.07
CA THR A 70 25.08 20.05 -28.96
C THR A 70 24.26 20.92 -28.03
N GLY A 71 24.88 21.59 -27.05
CA GLY A 71 24.17 22.27 -25.96
C GLY A 71 23.75 21.36 -24.81
N LEU A 72 24.06 20.07 -24.87
CA LEU A 72 23.73 19.10 -23.82
C LEU A 72 24.68 19.20 -22.61
N PHE A 73 24.20 18.76 -21.46
CA PHE A 73 24.91 18.64 -20.20
C PHE A 73 25.20 17.16 -19.90
N PRO A 74 26.42 16.83 -19.44
CA PRO A 74 26.74 15.48 -19.01
C PRO A 74 26.01 15.11 -17.72
N THR A 75 25.69 13.83 -17.57
CA THR A 75 25.20 13.27 -16.31
C THR A 75 26.35 13.15 -15.31
N HIS A 76 26.06 13.39 -14.02
CA HIS A 76 27.02 13.18 -12.93
C HIS A 76 27.42 11.70 -12.79
N LEU A 77 26.55 10.78 -13.23
CA LEU A 77 26.76 9.34 -13.09
C LEU A 77 27.85 8.79 -14.01
N ASP A 78 28.26 9.55 -15.03
CA ASP A 78 29.28 9.15 -15.98
C ASP A 78 30.61 9.86 -15.64
N THR A 79 31.60 9.07 -15.23
CA THR A 79 32.95 9.56 -14.91
C THR A 79 33.62 10.22 -16.11
N ASP A 80 33.29 9.77 -17.32
CA ASP A 80 33.87 10.28 -18.56
C ASP A 80 33.14 11.53 -19.08
N LYS A 81 32.00 11.90 -18.47
CA LYS A 81 31.16 13.05 -18.86
C LYS A 81 30.81 13.07 -20.35
N LYS A 82 30.62 11.89 -20.93
CA LYS A 82 30.23 11.68 -22.34
C LYS A 82 28.74 11.45 -22.49
N VAL A 83 28.05 11.00 -21.43
CA VAL A 83 26.62 10.68 -21.47
C VAL A 83 25.77 11.87 -21.03
N ALA A 84 24.77 12.23 -21.84
CA ALA A 84 23.73 13.21 -21.55
C ALA A 84 22.39 12.49 -21.39
N HIS A 85 21.71 12.72 -20.28
CA HIS A 85 20.34 12.23 -20.06
C HIS A 85 19.32 13.33 -20.38
N VAL A 86 18.30 13.02 -21.18
CA VAL A 86 17.32 14.00 -21.67
C VAL A 86 16.61 14.70 -20.51
N VAL A 87 16.10 13.97 -19.53
CA VAL A 87 15.32 14.57 -18.44
C VAL A 87 16.19 15.49 -17.58
N ALA A 88 17.41 15.06 -17.26
CA ALA A 88 18.37 15.90 -16.56
C ALA A 88 18.65 17.20 -17.33
N ASN A 89 18.81 17.11 -18.65
CA ASN A 89 19.04 18.25 -19.54
C ASN A 89 17.85 19.22 -19.59
N ILE A 90 16.62 18.70 -19.59
CA ILE A 90 15.41 19.52 -19.50
C ILE A 90 15.40 20.29 -18.17
N PHE A 91 15.71 19.64 -17.04
CA PHE A 91 15.78 20.33 -15.74
C PHE A 91 16.90 21.36 -15.65
N CYS A 92 18.08 21.08 -16.20
CA CYS A 92 19.15 22.06 -16.33
C CYS A 92 18.66 23.28 -17.14
N SER A 93 17.96 23.06 -18.24
CA SER A 93 17.38 24.12 -19.07
C SER A 93 16.32 24.92 -18.32
N ILE A 94 15.43 24.27 -17.56
CA ILE A 94 14.42 24.94 -16.72
C ILE A 94 15.09 25.82 -15.67
N ALA A 95 16.15 25.34 -15.01
CA ALA A 95 16.86 26.13 -14.00
C ALA A 95 17.49 27.40 -14.60
N VAL A 96 18.16 27.27 -15.75
CA VAL A 96 18.76 28.40 -16.48
C VAL A 96 17.69 29.37 -16.98
N TRP A 97 16.61 28.86 -17.58
CA TRP A 97 15.49 29.64 -18.09
C TRP A 97 14.72 30.37 -16.98
N SER A 98 14.51 29.73 -15.83
CA SER A 98 13.83 30.35 -14.68
C SER A 98 14.60 31.59 -14.20
N LEU A 99 15.93 31.51 -14.17
CA LEU A 99 16.77 32.67 -13.83
C LEU A 99 16.68 33.77 -14.89
N ARG A 100 16.63 33.42 -16.18
CA ARG A 100 16.33 34.39 -17.25
C ARG A 100 15.03 35.11 -16.98
N GLN A 101 13.95 34.40 -16.64
CA GLN A 101 12.64 35.02 -16.40
C GLN A 101 12.71 36.07 -15.28
N CYS A 102 13.53 35.84 -14.26
CA CYS A 102 13.78 36.82 -13.21
C CYS A 102 14.53 38.06 -13.74
N TYR A 103 15.57 37.87 -14.55
CA TYR A 103 16.31 38.98 -15.17
C TYR A 103 15.48 39.76 -16.19
N CYS A 104 14.58 39.11 -16.94
CA CYS A 104 13.67 39.79 -17.87
C CYS A 104 12.68 40.74 -17.18
N LYS A 105 12.47 40.60 -15.86
CA LYS A 105 11.65 41.54 -15.07
C LYS A 105 12.42 42.77 -14.60
N ILE A 106 13.71 42.85 -14.91
CA ILE A 106 14.60 43.95 -14.52
C ILE A 106 15.01 44.71 -15.78
N ASP A 107 15.07 46.04 -15.66
CA ASP A 107 15.24 46.96 -16.80
C ASP A 107 16.68 46.95 -17.38
N ASN A 108 17.70 46.72 -16.54
CA ASN A 108 19.09 46.59 -16.99
C ASN A 108 19.77 45.35 -16.38
N ASP A 109 19.73 44.24 -17.12
CA ASP A 109 20.28 42.95 -16.74
C ASP A 109 21.69 42.68 -17.27
N GLN A 110 22.33 43.68 -17.92
CA GLN A 110 23.63 43.57 -18.59
C GLN A 110 23.70 42.44 -19.64
N GLY A 111 22.57 42.08 -20.27
CA GLY A 111 22.50 41.03 -21.29
C GLY A 111 22.49 39.60 -20.73
N ARG A 112 22.39 39.43 -19.40
CA ARG A 112 22.39 38.11 -18.75
C ARG A 112 21.16 37.30 -19.09
N ALA A 113 19.98 37.91 -19.20
CA ALA A 113 18.77 37.22 -19.64
C ALA A 113 18.92 36.68 -21.06
N HIS A 114 19.64 37.40 -21.93
CA HIS A 114 19.92 36.92 -23.28
C HIS A 114 20.88 35.72 -23.26
N GLU A 115 22.00 35.81 -22.53
CA GLU A 115 22.94 34.69 -22.36
C GLU A 115 22.24 33.44 -21.83
N LEU A 116 21.52 33.57 -20.72
CA LEU A 116 20.77 32.46 -20.10
C LEU A 116 19.70 31.90 -21.05
N GLY A 117 19.02 32.78 -21.79
CA GLY A 117 18.03 32.39 -22.78
C GLY A 117 18.61 31.56 -23.91
N GLN A 118 19.72 32.02 -24.50
CA GLN A 118 20.39 31.31 -25.57
C GLN A 118 21.00 29.99 -25.07
N ALA A 119 21.50 29.92 -23.84
CA ALA A 119 21.97 28.68 -23.24
C ALA A 119 20.84 27.65 -23.09
N ALA A 120 19.66 28.08 -22.61
CA ALA A 120 18.48 27.22 -22.51
C ALA A 120 17.98 26.77 -23.90
N VAL A 121 17.88 27.69 -24.86
CA VAL A 121 17.51 27.38 -26.26
C VAL A 121 18.45 26.34 -26.86
N LYS A 122 19.77 26.52 -26.66
CA LYS A 122 20.78 25.61 -27.19
C LYS A 122 20.61 24.18 -26.66
N CYS A 123 20.35 24.01 -25.37
CA CYS A 123 20.12 22.69 -24.79
C CYS A 123 18.81 22.05 -25.31
N MET A 124 17.70 22.79 -25.31
CA MET A 124 16.42 22.28 -25.78
C MET A 124 16.44 21.93 -27.28
N ARG A 125 17.19 22.69 -28.09
CA ARG A 125 17.45 22.36 -29.50
C ARG A 125 18.39 21.17 -29.65
N GLY A 126 19.38 21.02 -28.77
CA GLY A 126 20.23 19.84 -28.69
C GLY A 126 19.42 18.56 -28.53
N ILE A 127 18.47 18.54 -27.59
CA ILE A 127 17.55 17.42 -27.38
C ILE A 127 16.71 17.17 -28.64
N LEU A 128 16.11 18.23 -29.23
CA LEU A 128 15.30 18.09 -30.45
C LEU A 128 16.09 17.45 -31.58
N ASN A 129 17.31 17.92 -31.81
CA ASN A 129 18.19 17.40 -32.85
C ASN A 129 18.54 15.93 -32.61
N CYS A 130 18.75 15.51 -31.36
CA CYS A 130 19.01 14.12 -31.02
C CYS A 130 17.80 13.23 -31.31
N TRP A 131 16.59 13.67 -30.93
CA TRP A 131 15.36 12.93 -31.21
C TRP A 131 14.95 12.93 -32.67
N MET A 132 15.20 14.00 -33.43
CA MET A 132 14.92 14.02 -34.87
C MET A 132 15.72 12.96 -35.65
N LYS A 133 16.93 12.60 -35.18
CA LYS A 133 17.69 11.47 -35.75
C LYS A 133 16.97 10.11 -35.55
N GLN A 134 16.05 10.04 -34.59
CA GLN A 134 15.22 8.87 -34.28
C GLN A 134 13.81 8.92 -34.88
N ALA A 135 13.55 9.77 -35.88
CA ALA A 135 12.22 9.93 -36.47
C ALA A 135 11.56 8.60 -36.91
N LYS A 136 12.36 7.64 -37.40
CA LYS A 136 11.87 6.31 -37.76
C LYS A 136 11.28 5.53 -36.57
N LYS A 137 11.92 5.61 -35.39
CA LYS A 137 11.44 4.96 -34.15
C LYS A 137 10.10 5.54 -33.71
N VAL A 138 9.98 6.88 -33.70
CA VAL A 138 8.72 7.58 -33.35
C VAL A 138 7.56 7.17 -34.26
N GLU A 139 7.84 7.00 -35.56
CA GLU A 139 6.80 6.62 -36.52
C GLU A 139 6.24 5.21 -36.23
N ILE A 140 7.13 4.24 -35.97
CA ILE A 140 6.77 2.86 -35.63
C ILE A 140 6.08 2.77 -34.26
N PHE A 141 6.56 3.56 -33.29
CA PHE A 141 6.02 3.56 -31.93
C PHE A 141 4.53 3.94 -31.89
N LYS A 142 4.06 4.81 -32.79
CA LYS A 142 2.63 5.20 -32.86
C LYS A 142 1.69 4.03 -33.17
N SER A 143 2.15 3.02 -33.89
CA SER A 143 1.38 1.82 -34.20
C SER A 143 1.61 0.70 -33.19
N GLU A 144 2.87 0.41 -32.86
CA GLU A 144 3.24 -0.82 -32.14
C GLU A 144 3.36 -0.62 -30.63
N GLN A 145 3.63 0.61 -30.17
CA GLN A 145 3.80 0.97 -28.75
C GLN A 145 4.79 0.07 -27.99
N SER A 146 5.78 -0.46 -28.70
CA SER A 146 6.81 -1.36 -28.18
C SER A 146 7.95 -0.58 -27.49
N PRO A 147 8.51 -1.07 -26.37
CA PRO A 147 9.71 -0.47 -25.75
C PRO A 147 10.91 -0.37 -26.69
N MET A 148 11.04 -1.29 -27.66
CA MET A 148 12.16 -1.32 -28.62
C MET A 148 12.15 -0.12 -29.58
N ASP A 149 10.97 0.41 -29.86
CA ASP A 149 10.76 1.52 -30.78
C ASP A 149 10.61 2.86 -30.02
N ALA A 150 10.85 2.85 -28.72
CA ALA A 150 10.82 4.04 -27.89
C ALA A 150 11.97 5.01 -28.22
N LEU A 151 11.71 6.31 -28.02
CA LEU A 151 12.76 7.32 -28.07
C LEU A 151 13.77 7.09 -26.95
N HIS A 152 15.04 7.07 -27.31
CA HIS A 152 16.12 6.96 -26.34
C HIS A 152 16.23 8.24 -25.51
N SER A 153 16.63 8.06 -24.25
CA SER A 153 16.79 9.11 -23.26
C SER A 153 18.26 9.46 -22.99
N LYS A 154 19.21 8.69 -23.54
CA LYS A 154 20.65 8.91 -23.35
C LYS A 154 21.36 9.12 -24.68
N PHE A 155 22.19 10.16 -24.69
CA PHE A 155 22.92 10.61 -25.87
C PHE A 155 24.35 10.95 -25.53
N ASN A 156 25.21 10.89 -26.53
CA ASN A 156 26.55 11.42 -26.41
C ASN A 156 26.52 12.97 -26.39
N VAL A 157 27.17 13.56 -25.40
CA VAL A 157 27.22 15.01 -25.15
C VAL A 157 27.85 15.78 -26.32
N PHE A 158 28.76 15.18 -27.08
CA PHE A 158 29.57 15.87 -28.07
C PHE A 158 28.98 15.82 -29.49
N ASP A 159 28.40 14.70 -29.90
CA ASP A 159 27.87 14.49 -31.25
C ASP A 159 26.35 14.21 -31.29
N GLY A 160 25.73 13.97 -30.13
CA GLY A 160 24.31 13.62 -30.03
C GLY A 160 23.98 12.28 -30.68
N SER A 161 24.92 11.33 -30.71
CA SER A 161 24.68 9.93 -31.08
C SER A 161 23.98 9.18 -29.95
N GLU A 162 23.24 8.13 -30.31
CA GLU A 162 22.61 7.23 -29.34
C GLU A 162 23.66 6.42 -28.60
N ILE A 163 23.48 6.26 -27.30
CA ILE A 163 24.31 5.38 -26.46
C ILE A 163 23.41 4.24 -26.00
N GLU A 164 23.69 3.02 -26.45
CA GLU A 164 22.98 1.81 -26.01
C GLU A 164 23.65 1.26 -24.74
N GLY A 165 22.95 1.33 -23.61
CA GLY A 165 23.35 0.68 -22.36
C GLY A 165 22.91 -0.79 -22.30
N ALA A 166 23.69 -1.64 -21.64
CA ALA A 166 23.42 -3.08 -21.48
C ALA A 166 22.07 -3.42 -20.79
N ASP A 167 21.46 -2.44 -20.10
CA ASP A 167 20.19 -2.58 -19.36
C ASP A 167 19.01 -1.81 -20.01
N GLU A 168 19.19 -1.25 -21.21
CA GLU A 168 18.25 -0.28 -21.81
C GLU A 168 17.21 -0.86 -22.76
N VAL A 169 17.32 -2.15 -23.08
CA VAL A 169 16.44 -2.86 -24.03
C VAL A 169 14.94 -2.79 -23.64
N ASP A 170 14.64 -2.43 -22.39
CA ASP A 170 13.27 -2.37 -21.87
C ASP A 170 12.77 -0.98 -21.46
N GLN A 171 13.55 0.11 -21.57
CA GLN A 171 13.21 1.38 -20.91
C GLN A 171 12.38 2.35 -21.76
N LEU A 172 11.08 2.36 -21.52
CA LEU A 172 10.18 3.41 -22.00
C LEU A 172 10.31 4.65 -21.10
N GLN A 173 10.45 5.86 -21.67
CA GLN A 173 10.47 7.14 -20.94
C GLN A 173 9.50 8.16 -21.55
N ILE A 174 8.22 7.80 -21.62
CA ILE A 174 7.16 8.68 -22.14
C ILE A 174 7.10 10.01 -21.34
N CYS A 175 7.42 9.96 -20.05
CA CYS A 175 7.49 11.15 -19.21
C CYS A 175 8.49 12.21 -19.73
N ALA A 176 9.61 11.81 -20.35
CA ALA A 176 10.61 12.74 -20.87
C ALA A 176 10.05 13.60 -22.02
N ILE A 177 9.31 12.97 -22.94
CA ILE A 177 8.68 13.65 -24.07
C ILE A 177 7.62 14.65 -23.56
N SER A 178 6.82 14.23 -22.58
CA SER A 178 5.76 15.06 -22.00
C SER A 178 6.32 16.31 -21.32
N ILE A 179 7.36 16.15 -20.49
CA ILE A 179 8.02 17.27 -19.82
C ILE A 179 8.70 18.19 -20.85
N TYR A 180 9.32 17.62 -21.88
CA TYR A 180 9.93 18.41 -22.96
C TYR A 180 8.90 19.31 -23.66
N LEU A 181 7.77 18.75 -24.10
CA LEU A 181 6.71 19.48 -24.79
C LEU A 181 6.13 20.61 -23.94
N LEU A 182 5.85 20.34 -22.66
CA LEU A 182 5.39 21.39 -21.72
C LEU A 182 6.43 22.50 -21.57
N THR A 183 7.72 22.13 -21.48
CA THR A 183 8.81 23.08 -21.29
C THR A 183 9.01 23.96 -22.51
N ILE A 184 9.00 23.41 -23.74
CA ILE A 184 9.18 24.22 -24.95
C ILE A 184 8.03 25.22 -25.14
N VAL A 185 6.79 24.86 -24.78
CA VAL A 185 5.64 25.79 -24.84
C VAL A 185 5.85 26.96 -23.89
N GLN A 186 6.28 26.70 -22.66
CA GLN A 186 6.59 27.75 -21.69
C GLN A 186 7.76 28.65 -22.12
N MET A 187 8.79 28.06 -22.72
CA MET A 187 9.94 28.84 -23.21
C MET A 187 9.57 29.68 -24.45
N ILE A 188 8.80 29.14 -25.39
CA ILE A 188 8.36 29.87 -26.59
C ILE A 188 7.43 31.03 -26.21
N THR A 189 6.48 30.80 -25.31
CA THR A 189 5.61 31.87 -24.77
C THR A 189 6.39 32.95 -24.02
N SER A 190 7.60 32.63 -23.53
CA SER A 190 8.53 33.61 -22.94
C SER A 190 9.45 34.32 -23.96
N ASN A 191 9.08 34.31 -25.25
CA ASN A 191 9.84 34.89 -26.37
C ASN A 191 11.21 34.23 -26.62
N LEU A 192 11.35 32.92 -26.40
CA LEU A 192 12.50 32.15 -26.88
C LEU A 192 12.15 31.41 -28.17
N GLN A 193 12.97 31.56 -29.20
CA GLN A 193 12.79 30.84 -30.44
C GLN A 193 13.52 29.49 -30.36
N ILE A 194 12.76 28.41 -30.18
CA ILE A 194 13.31 27.04 -30.08
C ILE A 194 13.10 26.27 -31.39
N ILE A 195 12.01 26.51 -32.12
CA ILE A 195 11.67 25.82 -33.37
C ILE A 195 11.89 26.78 -34.55
N PHE A 196 12.62 26.35 -35.57
CA PHE A 196 13.07 27.18 -36.70
C PHE A 196 12.65 26.66 -38.08
N SER A 197 12.35 25.38 -38.24
CA SER A 197 12.00 24.80 -39.55
C SER A 197 10.65 24.07 -39.54
N MET A 198 10.07 23.89 -40.72
CA MET A 198 8.84 23.10 -40.87
C MET A 198 9.07 21.63 -40.51
N ASP A 199 10.26 21.09 -40.75
CA ASP A 199 10.61 19.72 -40.36
C ASP A 199 10.63 19.56 -38.83
N GLU A 200 11.14 20.55 -38.11
CA GLU A 200 11.10 20.59 -36.64
C GLU A 200 9.64 20.68 -36.15
N VAL A 201 8.79 21.50 -36.80
CA VAL A 201 7.35 21.58 -36.48
C VAL A 201 6.67 20.22 -36.66
N ASN A 202 6.89 19.57 -37.81
CA ASN A 202 6.33 18.26 -38.12
C ASN A 202 6.80 17.22 -37.09
N PHE A 203 8.07 17.22 -36.72
CA PHE A 203 8.59 16.29 -35.73
C PHE A 203 7.99 16.49 -34.34
N VAL A 204 7.89 17.73 -33.86
CA VAL A 204 7.22 18.05 -32.59
C VAL A 204 5.76 17.58 -32.61
N GLN A 205 5.08 17.72 -33.75
CA GLN A 205 3.73 17.18 -33.93
C GLN A 205 3.70 15.64 -33.80
N GLN A 206 4.68 14.92 -34.35
CA GLN A 206 4.79 13.46 -34.17
C GLN A 206 5.01 13.07 -32.70
N LEU A 207 5.75 13.86 -31.91
CA LEU A 207 5.91 13.63 -30.47
C LEU A 207 4.58 13.76 -29.71
N ILE A 208 3.70 14.66 -30.13
CA ILE A 208 2.36 14.80 -29.52
C ILE A 208 1.52 13.56 -29.83
N PHE A 209 1.53 13.10 -31.09
CA PHE A 209 0.81 11.90 -31.49
C PHE A 209 1.33 10.62 -30.82
N SER A 210 2.64 10.54 -30.53
CA SER A 210 3.18 9.39 -29.81
C SER A 210 2.69 9.33 -28.36
N ILE A 211 2.48 10.48 -27.69
CA ILE A 211 1.97 10.54 -26.32
C ILE A 211 0.45 10.32 -26.24
N GLU A 212 -0.33 10.72 -27.25
CA GLU A 212 -1.81 10.66 -27.24
C GLU A 212 -2.35 9.29 -26.79
N ARG A 213 -1.67 8.20 -27.18
CA ARG A 213 -2.06 6.82 -26.86
C ARG A 213 -1.14 6.15 -25.83
N ALA A 214 -0.11 6.83 -25.37
CA ALA A 214 0.92 6.27 -24.51
C ALA A 214 0.46 6.00 -23.06
N TYR A 215 -0.67 6.56 -22.63
CA TYR A 215 -1.29 6.26 -21.32
C TYR A 215 -1.69 4.78 -21.16
N ARG A 216 -1.76 4.03 -22.26
CA ARG A 216 -2.06 2.58 -22.28
C ARG A 216 -0.81 1.73 -22.16
N THR A 217 0.37 2.31 -22.24
CA THR A 217 1.64 1.59 -22.27
C THR A 217 2.31 1.66 -20.89
N PRO A 218 2.70 0.52 -20.30
CA PRO A 218 3.48 0.52 -19.06
C PRO A 218 4.81 1.26 -19.25
N ASP A 219 5.01 2.36 -18.52
CA ASP A 219 6.19 3.22 -18.61
C ASP A 219 7.09 3.06 -17.37
N TYR A 220 8.39 3.27 -17.56
CA TYR A 220 9.32 3.36 -16.44
C TYR A 220 9.24 4.77 -15.88
N GLY A 221 9.16 4.89 -14.55
CA GLY A 221 9.22 6.21 -13.92
C GLY A 221 10.54 6.93 -14.23
N ILE A 222 10.60 8.23 -13.93
CA ILE A 222 11.77 9.12 -14.11
C ILE A 222 13.10 8.61 -13.53
N TRP A 223 13.04 7.56 -12.71
CA TRP A 223 14.18 6.92 -12.05
C TRP A 223 14.77 5.74 -12.82
N GLU A 224 14.28 5.44 -14.04
CA GLU A 224 14.82 4.38 -14.92
C GLU A 224 14.83 2.98 -14.28
N ARG A 225 13.91 2.71 -13.34
CA ARG A 225 13.85 1.46 -12.56
C ARG A 225 12.46 0.84 -12.69
N ARG A 226 12.43 -0.47 -13.02
CA ARG A 226 11.23 -1.27 -13.37
C ARG A 226 9.94 -0.83 -12.66
N THR A 227 9.64 -1.32 -11.47
CA THR A 227 8.41 -0.90 -10.78
C THR A 227 8.62 0.43 -10.03
N LYS A 228 7.58 1.26 -9.94
CA LYS A 228 7.55 2.49 -9.11
C LYS A 228 7.99 2.26 -7.66
N TYR A 229 7.94 1.01 -7.19
CA TYR A 229 8.18 0.58 -5.81
C TYR A 229 9.50 -0.19 -5.59
N ASN A 230 10.29 -0.46 -6.63
CA ASN A 230 11.65 -1.03 -6.54
C ASN A 230 11.78 -2.27 -5.61
N THR A 231 10.93 -3.29 -5.81
CA THR A 231 10.78 -4.41 -4.85
C THR A 231 11.77 -5.57 -4.99
N ASN A 232 12.54 -5.69 -6.08
CA ASN A 232 13.13 -6.98 -6.46
C ASN A 232 14.67 -7.11 -6.33
N THR A 233 15.37 -6.21 -5.63
CA THR A 233 16.86 -6.25 -5.54
C THR A 233 17.42 -6.21 -4.13
N LEU A 234 16.68 -6.67 -3.11
CA LEU A 234 17.17 -6.65 -1.73
C LEU A 234 17.83 -7.94 -1.26
N LYS A 235 17.61 -9.09 -1.92
CA LYS A 235 18.25 -10.36 -1.52
C LYS A 235 19.78 -10.30 -1.64
N ASN A 236 20.32 -9.75 -2.73
CA ASN A 236 21.77 -9.75 -2.99
C ASN A 236 22.57 -8.73 -2.15
N VAL A 237 21.90 -7.73 -1.57
CA VAL A 237 22.53 -6.69 -0.73
C VAL A 237 22.88 -7.25 0.66
N ILE A 238 22.08 -8.19 1.17
CA ILE A 238 22.23 -8.75 2.52
C ILE A 238 23.46 -9.67 2.63
N GLU A 239 23.88 -10.29 1.53
CA GLU A 239 24.96 -11.30 1.55
C GLU A 239 26.38 -10.73 1.33
N SER A 240 26.52 -9.47 0.88
CA SER A 240 27.80 -9.00 0.31
C SER A 240 28.35 -7.66 0.82
N SER A 241 27.62 -6.89 1.63
CA SER A 241 28.11 -5.58 2.07
C SER A 241 27.68 -5.23 3.50
N ALA A 242 28.58 -4.60 4.25
CA ALA A 242 28.30 -4.18 5.62
C ALA A 242 27.23 -3.07 5.61
N LEU A 243 26.29 -3.09 6.58
CA LEU A 243 25.16 -2.15 6.66
C LEU A 243 25.56 -0.66 6.54
N ASN A 244 26.79 -0.33 6.95
CA ASN A 244 27.36 1.02 6.89
C ASN A 244 27.81 1.48 5.49
N THR A 245 27.90 0.58 4.50
CA THR A 245 28.26 0.92 3.11
C THR A 245 27.03 1.07 2.20
N ILE A 246 25.83 0.82 2.71
CA ILE A 246 24.57 0.85 1.97
C ILE A 246 24.03 2.30 1.95
N SER A 247 23.47 2.74 0.82
CA SER A 247 22.89 4.08 0.74
C SER A 247 21.63 4.23 1.62
N PRO A 248 21.29 5.44 2.12
CA PRO A 248 20.10 5.64 2.94
C PRO A 248 18.79 5.17 2.28
N ASN A 249 18.71 5.23 0.95
CA ASN A 249 17.55 4.74 0.21
C ASN A 249 17.49 3.22 0.20
N GLU A 250 18.61 2.52 0.02
CA GLU A 250 18.67 1.06 0.08
C GLU A 250 18.40 0.55 1.50
N ILE A 251 18.87 1.24 2.54
CA ILE A 251 18.49 0.94 3.94
C ILE A 251 16.98 1.07 4.12
N LYS A 252 16.38 2.15 3.60
CA LYS A 252 14.92 2.34 3.64
C LYS A 252 14.17 1.21 2.93
N GLN A 253 14.67 0.77 1.78
CA GLN A 253 14.07 -0.33 1.03
C GLN A 253 14.22 -1.67 1.76
N LEU A 254 15.40 -1.95 2.33
CA LEU A 254 15.64 -3.12 3.16
C LEU A 254 14.71 -3.13 4.37
N LEU A 255 14.59 -1.99 5.05
CA LEU A 255 13.68 -1.82 6.17
C LEU A 255 12.24 -2.06 5.74
N TYR A 256 11.80 -1.48 4.61
CA TYR A 256 10.47 -1.71 4.07
C TYR A 256 10.23 -3.20 3.81
N TYR A 257 11.11 -3.87 3.07
CA TYR A 257 11.03 -5.31 2.81
C TYR A 257 10.93 -6.11 4.11
N VAL A 258 11.85 -5.88 5.06
CA VAL A 258 11.86 -6.59 6.34
C VAL A 258 10.53 -6.38 7.09
N LEU A 259 10.03 -5.14 7.11
CA LEU A 259 8.81 -4.77 7.81
C LEU A 259 7.53 -5.22 7.10
N THR A 260 7.49 -5.36 5.77
CA THR A 260 6.25 -5.65 5.03
C THR A 260 6.14 -7.08 4.49
N THR A 261 7.20 -7.89 4.55
CA THR A 261 7.17 -9.28 4.05
C THR A 261 6.06 -10.13 4.70
N ASN A 262 5.66 -9.83 5.94
CA ASN A 262 4.56 -10.53 6.61
C ASN A 262 3.16 -10.16 6.06
N LEU A 263 2.99 -9.00 5.41
CA LEU A 263 1.69 -8.44 5.02
C LEU A 263 1.22 -8.84 3.61
N GLN A 264 2.11 -9.37 2.76
CA GLN A 264 1.85 -9.58 1.32
C GLN A 264 1.55 -11.05 0.94
N GLN A 265 1.27 -11.92 1.92
CA GLN A 265 1.13 -13.37 1.67
C GLN A 265 -0.07 -13.78 0.79
N SER A 266 -0.94 -12.87 0.34
CA SER A 266 -2.15 -13.23 -0.41
C SER A 266 -2.07 -13.14 -1.95
N THR A 267 -1.00 -12.62 -2.59
CA THR A 267 -1.11 -12.28 -4.03
C THR A 267 0.12 -12.48 -4.95
N LEU A 268 1.15 -13.22 -4.56
CA LEU A 268 2.28 -13.48 -5.48
C LEU A 268 2.55 -14.97 -5.63
N GLN A 269 1.92 -15.59 -6.64
CA GLN A 269 2.40 -16.83 -7.24
C GLN A 269 3.60 -16.51 -8.13
N GLY A 270 4.79 -17.00 -7.76
CA GLY A 270 5.98 -16.95 -8.61
C GLY A 270 7.20 -16.38 -7.90
N GLY A 271 7.91 -17.23 -7.17
CA GLY A 271 9.25 -16.95 -6.65
C GLY A 271 9.50 -17.67 -5.33
N ASP A 272 10.58 -18.45 -5.26
CA ASP A 272 11.10 -19.09 -4.04
C ASP A 272 11.55 -18.03 -3.02
N ILE A 273 10.58 -17.42 -2.34
CA ILE A 273 10.81 -16.61 -1.16
C ILE A 273 10.76 -17.58 0.01
N GLU A 274 11.92 -17.86 0.63
CA GLU A 274 11.97 -18.59 1.90
C GLU A 274 11.00 -17.92 2.88
N GLN A 275 9.92 -18.64 3.19
CA GLN A 275 8.88 -18.13 4.06
C GLN A 275 9.43 -18.07 5.48
N ARG A 276 9.28 -16.92 6.15
CA ARG A 276 9.61 -16.79 7.57
C ARG A 276 8.85 -17.83 8.38
N SER A 277 9.51 -18.44 9.35
CA SER A 277 8.84 -19.32 10.31
C SER A 277 7.81 -18.54 11.13
N SER A 278 6.81 -19.22 11.68
CA SER A 278 5.79 -18.59 12.54
C SER A 278 6.42 -17.86 13.73
N PHE A 279 7.48 -18.44 14.32
CA PHE A 279 8.26 -17.80 15.38
C PHE A 279 8.87 -16.47 14.93
N GLN A 280 9.53 -16.44 13.77
CA GLN A 280 10.15 -15.21 13.25
C GLN A 280 9.11 -14.12 12.96
N LYS A 281 7.93 -14.51 12.48
CA LYS A 281 6.82 -13.57 12.27
C LYS A 281 6.37 -12.96 13.59
N ARG A 282 6.06 -13.80 14.59
CA ARG A 282 5.63 -13.37 15.93
C ARG A 282 6.67 -12.52 16.64
N GLN A 283 7.94 -12.90 16.57
CA GLN A 283 9.03 -12.15 17.17
C GLN A 283 9.11 -10.73 16.60
N MET A 284 8.98 -10.59 15.28
CA MET A 284 9.07 -9.30 14.62
C MET A 284 7.83 -8.44 14.88
N ASP A 285 6.62 -9.00 14.71
CA ASP A 285 5.39 -8.24 14.90
C ASP A 285 5.18 -7.85 16.37
N GLY A 286 5.63 -8.69 17.31
CA GLY A 286 5.58 -8.41 18.75
C GLY A 286 6.58 -7.34 19.17
N ALA A 287 7.82 -7.40 18.66
CA ALA A 287 8.82 -6.37 18.92
C ALA A 287 8.42 -4.99 18.38
N LEU A 288 7.66 -4.97 17.28
CA LEU A 288 7.11 -3.76 16.67
C LEU A 288 5.75 -3.36 17.25
N SER A 289 5.23 -4.11 18.23
CA SER A 289 3.91 -3.88 18.83
C SER A 289 2.77 -3.79 17.80
N ARG A 290 2.86 -4.58 16.73
CA ARG A 290 1.85 -4.61 15.68
C ARG A 290 0.64 -5.42 16.14
N VAL A 291 -0.53 -4.90 15.79
CA VAL A 291 -1.82 -5.56 16.01
C VAL A 291 -2.63 -5.54 14.71
N PRO A 292 -3.58 -6.47 14.51
CA PRO A 292 -4.49 -6.45 13.37
C PRO A 292 -5.34 -5.18 13.29
N THR A 293 -5.91 -4.92 12.12
CA THR A 293 -6.88 -3.84 11.95
C THR A 293 -8.10 -4.07 12.84
N ASN A 294 -8.59 -3.01 13.48
CA ASN A 294 -9.73 -3.03 14.40
C ASN A 294 -9.51 -3.89 15.67
N PHE A 295 -8.27 -4.27 15.97
CA PHE A 295 -7.94 -5.07 17.17
C PHE A 295 -8.52 -4.50 18.46
N TYR A 296 -8.44 -3.18 18.67
CA TYR A 296 -8.97 -2.55 19.89
C TYR A 296 -10.49 -2.62 19.96
N GLU A 297 -11.19 -2.46 18.84
CA GLU A 297 -12.66 -2.64 18.75
C GLU A 297 -13.05 -4.09 19.06
N HIS A 298 -12.23 -5.05 18.64
CA HIS A 298 -12.40 -6.46 18.98
C HIS A 298 -12.22 -6.70 20.49
N VAL A 299 -11.18 -6.14 21.10
CA VAL A 299 -10.95 -6.27 22.56
C VAL A 299 -12.06 -5.58 23.36
N TRP A 300 -12.61 -4.47 22.86
CA TRP A 300 -13.79 -3.82 23.42
C TRP A 300 -15.00 -4.76 23.43
N SER A 301 -15.28 -5.40 22.28
CA SER A 301 -16.37 -6.37 22.12
C SER A 301 -16.21 -7.57 23.07
N ILE A 302 -14.97 -7.98 23.37
CA ILE A 302 -14.68 -9.00 24.37
C ILE A 302 -15.00 -8.48 25.79
N LEU A 303 -14.60 -7.24 26.10
CA LEU A 303 -14.84 -6.63 27.40
C LEU A 303 -16.35 -6.49 27.71
N GLU A 304 -17.18 -6.17 26.72
CA GLU A 304 -18.65 -6.17 26.83
C GLU A 304 -19.23 -7.51 27.29
N ARG A 305 -18.56 -8.61 26.92
CA ARG A 305 -18.96 -9.99 27.24
C ARG A 305 -18.21 -10.56 28.46
N ALA A 306 -17.38 -9.76 29.11
CA ALA A 306 -16.61 -10.12 30.30
C ALA A 306 -17.03 -9.27 31.52
N PRO A 307 -18.16 -9.58 32.21
CA PRO A 307 -18.66 -8.83 33.36
C PRO A 307 -17.63 -8.53 34.46
N LYS A 308 -16.67 -9.44 34.67
CA LYS A 308 -15.61 -9.30 35.67
C LYS A 308 -14.31 -8.71 35.11
N GLY A 309 -14.27 -8.35 33.83
CA GLY A 309 -13.12 -7.73 33.18
C GLY A 309 -12.16 -8.71 32.49
N ILE A 310 -11.06 -8.16 31.97
CA ILE A 310 -9.96 -8.87 31.29
C ILE A 310 -8.71 -8.77 32.15
N GLN A 311 -8.04 -9.90 32.41
CA GLN A 311 -6.82 -9.98 33.19
C GLN A 311 -5.61 -10.33 32.31
N LEU A 312 -4.52 -9.56 32.45
CA LEU A 312 -3.24 -9.78 31.80
C LEU A 312 -2.11 -9.29 32.71
N CYS A 313 -1.04 -10.07 32.88
CA CYS A 313 0.09 -9.77 33.76
C CYS A 313 -0.32 -9.41 35.20
N SER A 314 -1.31 -10.13 35.75
CA SER A 314 -1.92 -9.82 37.07
C SER A 314 -2.59 -8.45 37.20
N ILE A 315 -2.80 -7.73 36.09
CA ILE A 315 -3.59 -6.50 36.03
C ILE A 315 -4.98 -6.87 35.57
N LEU A 316 -5.98 -6.38 36.29
CA LEU A 316 -7.37 -6.46 35.86
C LEU A 316 -7.79 -5.17 35.17
N LEU A 317 -8.26 -5.27 33.93
CA LEU A 317 -9.06 -4.26 33.27
C LEU A 317 -10.53 -4.55 33.59
N PRO A 318 -11.16 -3.82 34.53
CA PRO A 318 -12.55 -4.08 34.87
C PRO A 318 -13.47 -3.66 33.74
N GLN A 319 -14.60 -4.35 33.57
CA GLN A 319 -15.62 -3.96 32.60
C GLN A 319 -16.21 -2.59 32.94
N GLN A 320 -16.59 -2.40 34.20
CA GLN A 320 -17.02 -1.11 34.73
C GLN A 320 -15.97 -0.56 35.70
N PRO A 321 -15.62 0.73 35.64
CA PRO A 321 -16.27 1.78 34.86
C PRO A 321 -15.75 1.93 33.43
N THR A 322 -14.87 1.05 32.93
CA THR A 322 -14.25 1.20 31.60
C THR A 322 -15.26 1.43 30.47
N LEU A 323 -16.36 0.67 30.42
CA LEU A 323 -17.40 0.84 29.41
C LEU A 323 -18.29 2.08 29.62
N SER A 324 -18.34 2.65 30.83
CA SER A 324 -19.10 3.87 31.12
C SER A 324 -18.26 5.15 30.98
N ASP A 325 -16.96 5.06 31.22
CA ASP A 325 -16.02 6.18 31.18
C ASP A 325 -15.36 6.37 29.80
N MET A 326 -15.43 5.38 28.90
CA MET A 326 -14.74 5.37 27.61
C MET A 326 -15.67 4.90 26.48
N THR A 327 -15.21 5.02 25.24
CA THR A 327 -15.85 4.43 24.06
C THR A 327 -14.85 3.61 23.23
N ASP A 328 -15.35 2.69 22.42
CA ASP A 328 -14.60 1.81 21.51
C ASP A 328 -13.71 2.55 20.49
N TYR A 329 -14.11 3.72 20.00
CA TYR A 329 -13.34 4.51 19.02
C TYR A 329 -12.36 5.53 19.64
N GLU A 330 -12.29 5.63 20.97
CA GLU A 330 -11.46 6.63 21.64
C GLU A 330 -10.04 6.12 21.93
N LEU A 331 -9.05 7.00 21.72
CA LEU A 331 -7.63 6.70 21.95
C LEU A 331 -7.32 6.22 23.38
N ASN A 332 -8.12 6.65 24.36
CA ASN A 332 -7.93 6.31 25.78
C ASN A 332 -8.02 4.81 26.05
N PHE A 333 -8.96 4.12 25.41
CA PHE A 333 -9.12 2.67 25.55
C PHE A 333 -7.91 1.94 24.93
N SER A 334 -7.55 2.31 23.71
CA SER A 334 -6.39 1.75 23.00
C SER A 334 -5.08 1.91 23.78
N LEU A 335 -4.86 3.09 24.39
CA LEU A 335 -3.70 3.34 25.24
C LEU A 335 -3.66 2.43 26.47
N LYS A 336 -4.83 2.12 27.05
CA LYS A 336 -4.91 1.26 28.23
C LYS A 336 -4.63 -0.21 27.90
N ILE A 337 -5.12 -0.69 26.76
CA ILE A 337 -4.76 -2.01 26.23
C ILE A 337 -3.27 -2.08 25.89
N GLU A 338 -2.71 -1.05 25.26
CA GLU A 338 -1.28 -0.98 24.97
C GLU A 338 -0.41 -0.93 26.23
N GLU A 339 -0.86 -0.25 27.29
CA GLU A 339 -0.15 -0.28 28.59
C GLU A 339 -0.10 -1.70 29.16
N MET A 340 -1.20 -2.46 29.03
CA MET A 340 -1.25 -3.86 29.47
C MET A 340 -0.35 -4.76 28.61
N LEU A 341 -0.44 -4.67 27.28
CA LEU A 341 0.42 -5.43 26.35
C LEU A 341 1.89 -5.03 26.45
N GLY A 342 2.19 -3.78 26.81
CA GLY A 342 3.54 -3.24 26.96
C GLY A 342 4.31 -3.84 28.13
N ARG A 343 3.64 -4.49 29.08
CA ARG A 343 4.30 -5.21 30.19
C ARG A 343 4.84 -6.58 29.77
N LEU A 344 4.42 -7.08 28.61
CA LEU A 344 4.92 -8.33 28.04
C LEU A 344 6.31 -8.11 27.44
N LEU A 345 7.35 -8.61 28.12
CA LEU A 345 8.75 -8.46 27.70
C LEU A 345 9.13 -9.40 26.55
N ASP A 346 8.49 -10.56 26.44
CA ASP A 346 8.71 -11.50 25.34
C ASP A 346 7.85 -11.09 24.13
N PRO A 347 8.47 -10.66 23.01
CA PRO A 347 7.73 -10.25 21.82
C PRO A 347 6.91 -11.39 21.21
N VAL A 348 7.37 -12.64 21.32
CA VAL A 348 6.65 -13.78 20.76
C VAL A 348 5.38 -14.05 21.57
N TYR A 349 5.50 -13.99 22.91
CA TYR A 349 4.37 -14.12 23.81
C TYR A 349 3.35 -12.99 23.64
N ARG A 350 3.82 -11.75 23.44
CA ARG A 350 2.96 -10.60 23.12
C ARG A 350 2.09 -10.87 21.89
N CYS A 351 2.67 -11.40 20.82
CA CYS A 351 1.90 -11.78 19.64
C CYS A 351 0.87 -12.89 19.94
N LEU A 352 1.22 -13.89 20.75
CA LEU A 352 0.26 -14.93 21.15
C LEU A 352 -0.94 -14.37 21.91
N VAL A 353 -0.74 -13.38 22.78
CA VAL A 353 -1.85 -12.69 23.47
C VAL A 353 -2.75 -11.96 22.48
N VAL A 354 -2.17 -11.28 21.48
CA VAL A 354 -2.94 -10.63 20.40
C VAL A 354 -3.73 -11.65 19.58
N GLU A 355 -3.08 -12.75 19.17
CA GLU A 355 -3.71 -13.86 18.45
C GLU A 355 -4.84 -14.52 19.28
N MET A 356 -4.66 -14.63 20.60
CA MET A 356 -5.65 -15.16 21.53
C MET A 356 -6.88 -14.25 21.60
N PHE A 357 -6.71 -12.94 21.75
CA PHE A 357 -7.83 -12.00 21.74
C PHE A 357 -8.59 -12.04 20.41
N GLU A 358 -7.90 -12.07 19.27
CA GLU A 358 -8.56 -12.24 17.97
C GLU A 358 -9.35 -13.55 17.88
N SER A 359 -8.77 -14.64 18.37
CA SER A 359 -9.42 -15.95 18.39
C SER A 359 -10.70 -15.93 19.25
N ILE A 360 -10.66 -15.26 20.40
CA ILE A 360 -11.82 -15.08 21.27
C ILE A 360 -12.87 -14.16 20.63
N ASN A 361 -12.45 -13.05 20.01
CA ASN A 361 -13.38 -12.17 19.32
C ASN A 361 -14.15 -12.93 18.23
N VAL A 362 -13.46 -13.72 17.40
CA VAL A 362 -14.12 -14.57 16.40
C VAL A 362 -15.07 -15.58 17.05
N LEU A 363 -14.70 -16.18 18.18
CA LEU A 363 -15.56 -17.11 18.92
C LEU A 363 -16.84 -16.42 19.40
N LEU A 364 -16.73 -15.25 20.01
CA LEU A 364 -17.87 -14.49 20.56
C LEU A 364 -18.75 -13.87 19.46
N GLN A 365 -18.18 -13.49 18.31
CA GLN A 365 -18.95 -13.04 17.15
C GLN A 365 -19.80 -14.16 16.56
N ARG A 366 -19.30 -15.41 16.59
CA ARG A 366 -20.04 -16.58 16.09
C ARG A 366 -21.08 -17.10 17.08
N ASN A 367 -20.91 -16.81 18.37
CA ASN A 367 -21.76 -17.28 19.46
C ASN A 367 -22.10 -16.07 20.37
N PRO A 368 -22.98 -15.16 19.91
CA PRO A 368 -23.29 -13.92 20.63
C PRO A 368 -23.90 -14.13 22.02
N GLU A 369 -24.46 -15.31 22.29
CA GLU A 369 -25.01 -15.73 23.58
C GLU A 369 -23.95 -16.02 24.66
N LEU A 370 -22.68 -16.19 24.28
CA LEU A 370 -21.62 -16.51 25.23
C LEU A 370 -21.19 -15.28 26.03
N CYS A 371 -21.23 -15.42 27.36
CA CYS A 371 -20.69 -14.46 28.32
C CYS A 371 -19.74 -15.14 29.30
N PHE A 372 -18.69 -14.45 29.71
CA PHE A 372 -17.73 -15.00 30.67
C PHE A 372 -18.21 -14.89 32.11
N VAL A 373 -18.14 -16.00 32.86
CA VAL A 373 -18.50 -16.04 34.28
C VAL A 373 -17.38 -15.53 35.20
N GLN A 374 -16.12 -15.66 34.76
CA GLN A 374 -14.92 -15.24 35.48
C GLN A 374 -14.17 -14.16 34.67
N PRO A 375 -13.24 -13.39 35.27
CA PRO A 375 -12.43 -12.42 34.51
C PRO A 375 -11.63 -13.15 33.44
N LEU A 376 -11.59 -12.67 32.19
CA LEU A 376 -10.86 -13.34 31.12
C LEU A 376 -9.35 -13.27 31.38
N ASP A 377 -8.74 -14.36 31.87
CA ASP A 377 -7.31 -14.42 32.16
C ASP A 377 -6.52 -14.92 30.95
N ALA A 378 -5.86 -13.98 30.26
CA ALA A 378 -5.06 -14.25 29.07
C ALA A 378 -3.84 -15.15 29.36
N ASP A 379 -3.18 -14.96 30.51
CA ASP A 379 -1.97 -15.70 30.86
C ASP A 379 -2.32 -17.17 31.16
N TYR A 380 -3.42 -17.38 31.89
CA TYR A 380 -3.95 -18.71 32.16
C TYR A 380 -4.33 -19.45 30.88
N LEU A 381 -5.04 -18.79 29.97
CA LEU A 381 -5.48 -19.40 28.70
C LEU A 381 -4.33 -19.87 27.83
N ILE A 382 -3.29 -19.06 27.69
CA ILE A 382 -2.10 -19.45 26.92
C ILE A 382 -1.36 -20.58 27.64
N SER A 383 -1.22 -20.52 28.97
CA SER A 383 -0.59 -21.60 29.74
C SER A 383 -1.33 -22.93 29.58
N ASP A 384 -2.66 -22.91 29.61
CA ASP A 384 -3.48 -24.11 29.46
C ASP A 384 -3.41 -24.67 28.03
N ALA A 385 -3.45 -23.80 27.01
CA ALA A 385 -3.25 -24.19 25.62
C ALA A 385 -1.88 -24.86 25.39
N VAL A 386 -0.81 -24.34 26.01
CA VAL A 386 0.54 -24.95 25.95
C VAL A 386 0.57 -26.31 26.66
N LYS A 387 -0.10 -26.45 27.81
CA LYS A 387 -0.22 -27.75 28.52
C LYS A 387 -0.96 -28.78 27.68
N LEU A 388 -2.05 -28.40 27.02
CA LEU A 388 -2.79 -29.28 26.10
C LEU A 388 -1.91 -29.72 24.93
N PHE A 389 -1.15 -28.79 24.36
CA PHE A 389 -0.18 -29.09 23.31
C PHE A 389 0.89 -30.09 23.79
N GLU A 390 1.44 -29.88 24.99
CA GLU A 390 2.43 -30.76 25.60
C GLU A 390 1.88 -32.19 25.81
N GLN A 391 0.65 -32.31 26.31
CA GLN A 391 -0.01 -33.60 26.50
C GLN A 391 -0.20 -34.38 25.19
N GLN A 392 -0.53 -33.68 24.10
CA GLN A 392 -0.78 -34.31 22.79
C GLN A 392 0.50 -34.67 22.05
N THR A 393 1.55 -33.84 22.16
CA THR A 393 2.77 -33.98 21.36
C THR A 393 3.92 -34.66 22.10
N LYS A 394 3.87 -34.73 23.44
CA LYS A 394 4.97 -35.20 24.30
C LYS A 394 6.30 -34.48 24.02
N SER A 395 6.25 -33.20 23.63
CA SER A 395 7.45 -32.38 23.39
C SER A 395 8.23 -32.12 24.68
N LEU A 396 9.57 -32.07 24.57
CA LEU A 396 10.50 -31.78 25.66
C LEU A 396 10.66 -30.27 25.93
N ASP A 397 10.31 -29.40 24.97
CA ASP A 397 10.46 -27.94 25.03
C ASP A 397 9.15 -27.27 24.54
N SER A 398 8.07 -27.57 25.28
CA SER A 398 6.67 -27.35 24.86
C SER A 398 6.35 -25.90 24.48
N LEU A 399 6.94 -24.92 25.18
CA LEU A 399 6.72 -23.50 24.90
C LEU A 399 7.36 -23.04 23.58
N LYS A 400 8.60 -23.44 23.33
CA LYS A 400 9.34 -23.03 22.12
C LYS A 400 8.78 -23.66 20.85
N ASP A 401 8.32 -24.90 20.96
CA ASP A 401 7.63 -25.58 19.86
C ASP A 401 6.25 -24.96 19.61
N PHE A 402 5.52 -24.61 20.67
CA PHE A 402 4.24 -23.90 20.54
C PHE A 402 4.40 -22.55 19.83
N TYR A 403 5.48 -21.83 20.11
CA TYR A 403 5.80 -20.56 19.44
C TYR A 403 6.05 -20.70 17.94
N ASN A 404 6.42 -21.89 17.45
CA ASN A 404 6.62 -22.16 16.03
C ASN A 404 5.33 -22.63 15.31
N LEU A 405 4.26 -22.93 16.03
CA LEU A 405 3.01 -23.37 15.42
C LEU A 405 2.42 -22.28 14.50
N PRO A 406 1.84 -22.67 13.35
CA PRO A 406 1.13 -21.72 12.49
C PRO A 406 -0.15 -21.19 13.16
N ILE A 407 -0.66 -20.09 12.64
CA ILE A 407 -1.96 -19.50 13.00
C ILE A 407 -3.04 -20.26 12.20
N SER A 408 -3.45 -21.42 12.70
CA SER A 408 -4.43 -22.29 12.06
C SER A 408 -5.31 -22.96 13.13
N LEU A 409 -6.58 -23.19 12.79
CA LEU A 409 -7.54 -23.93 13.62
C LEU A 409 -7.15 -25.40 13.76
N VAL A 410 -6.63 -26.02 12.69
CA VAL A 410 -6.20 -27.43 12.71
C VAL A 410 -4.69 -27.47 12.83
N GLY A 411 -4.18 -28.09 13.89
CA GLY A 411 -2.74 -28.28 14.13
C GLY A 411 -1.95 -26.98 14.36
N GLY A 412 -2.62 -25.85 14.54
CA GLY A 412 -2.01 -24.55 14.82
C GLY A 412 -2.34 -24.05 16.23
N SER A 413 -1.63 -23.00 16.63
CA SER A 413 -1.77 -22.33 17.93
C SER A 413 -3.21 -21.90 18.27
N THR A 414 -3.92 -21.31 17.31
CA THR A 414 -5.34 -20.91 17.43
C THR A 414 -6.23 -22.08 17.81
N GLY A 415 -6.00 -23.28 17.24
CA GLY A 415 -6.75 -24.47 17.58
C GLY A 415 -6.66 -24.83 19.06
N TYR A 416 -5.45 -24.76 19.65
CA TYR A 416 -5.26 -25.05 21.07
C TYR A 416 -5.85 -23.96 21.98
N MET A 417 -5.79 -22.69 21.57
CA MET A 417 -6.35 -21.58 22.33
C MET A 417 -7.90 -21.60 22.36
N ILE A 418 -8.55 -22.06 21.30
CA ILE A 418 -10.02 -22.13 21.21
C ILE A 418 -10.59 -23.43 21.79
N GLN A 419 -9.79 -24.49 21.90
CA GLN A 419 -10.22 -25.77 22.51
C GLN A 419 -10.54 -25.67 24.01
N VAL A 420 -10.18 -24.55 24.64
CA VAL A 420 -10.47 -24.23 26.03
C VAL A 420 -11.61 -23.21 26.08
N PRO A 421 -12.89 -23.64 26.08
CA PRO A 421 -13.99 -22.71 26.26
C PRO A 421 -13.94 -22.12 27.68
N TYR A 422 -13.43 -20.89 27.78
CA TYR A 422 -13.41 -20.13 29.03
C TYR A 422 -14.84 -19.89 29.51
N GLY A 423 -15.14 -20.22 30.77
CA GLY A 423 -16.44 -19.95 31.40
C GLY A 423 -17.43 -21.11 31.43
N MET A 424 -17.14 -22.24 30.77
CA MET A 424 -17.97 -23.45 30.91
C MET A 424 -17.12 -24.72 31.14
N PRO A 425 -16.45 -24.83 32.30
CA PRO A 425 -15.71 -26.05 32.65
C PRO A 425 -16.60 -27.30 32.61
N GLU A 426 -17.89 -27.12 32.86
CA GLU A 426 -18.92 -28.17 32.81
C GLU A 426 -19.50 -28.40 31.41
N PHE A 427 -19.33 -27.50 30.43
CA PHE A 427 -19.93 -27.68 29.10
C PHE A 427 -19.35 -28.89 28.37
N ARG A 428 -18.02 -29.10 28.47
CA ARG A 428 -17.42 -30.33 27.95
C ARG A 428 -18.03 -31.56 28.62
N GLN A 429 -18.23 -31.52 29.95
CA GLN A 429 -18.82 -32.64 30.68
C GLN A 429 -20.30 -32.85 30.29
N ALA A 430 -21.07 -31.78 30.14
CA ALA A 430 -22.48 -31.82 29.75
C ALA A 430 -22.66 -32.31 28.31
N VAL A 431 -21.82 -31.85 27.37
CA VAL A 431 -21.83 -32.31 25.97
C VAL A 431 -21.41 -33.77 25.87
N LEU A 432 -20.39 -34.20 26.63
CA LEU A 432 -20.00 -35.62 26.68
C LEU A 432 -21.08 -36.48 27.35
N ALA A 433 -21.73 -36.00 28.40
CA ALA A 433 -22.86 -36.70 29.02
C ALA A 433 -24.02 -36.85 28.03
N CYS A 434 -24.41 -35.76 27.36
CA CYS A 434 -25.42 -35.77 26.30
C CYS A 434 -25.03 -36.71 25.15
N TYR A 435 -23.76 -36.70 24.72
CA TYR A 435 -23.25 -37.63 23.72
C TYR A 435 -23.46 -39.09 24.14
N HIS A 436 -23.09 -39.46 25.37
CA HIS A 436 -23.24 -40.84 25.87
C HIS A 436 -24.70 -41.27 26.05
N GLU A 437 -25.57 -40.36 26.50
CA GLU A 437 -27.01 -40.61 26.60
C GLU A 437 -27.63 -40.84 25.21
N ILE A 438 -27.31 -39.97 24.24
CA ILE A 438 -27.79 -40.11 22.85
C ILE A 438 -27.22 -41.36 22.18
N GLU A 439 -25.96 -41.70 22.43
CA GLU A 439 -25.33 -42.95 21.94
C GLU A 439 -26.09 -44.18 22.45
N THR A 440 -26.42 -44.20 23.75
CA THR A 440 -27.18 -45.29 24.37
C THR A 440 -28.58 -45.41 23.75
N LEU A 441 -29.29 -44.29 23.65
CA LEU A 441 -30.61 -44.22 23.02
C LEU A 441 -30.58 -44.68 21.56
N ALA A 442 -29.62 -44.23 20.77
CA ALA A 442 -29.48 -44.61 19.37
C ALA A 442 -29.24 -46.12 19.20
N LEU A 443 -28.43 -46.72 20.09
CA LEU A 443 -28.21 -48.17 20.12
C LEU A 443 -29.48 -48.95 20.52
N GLU A 444 -30.27 -48.45 21.47
CA GLU A 444 -31.54 -49.05 21.85
C GLU A 444 -32.57 -48.97 20.71
N LEU A 445 -32.72 -47.81 20.08
CA LEU A 445 -33.61 -47.63 18.92
C LEU A 445 -33.19 -48.51 17.74
N THR A 446 -31.88 -48.67 17.53
CA THR A 446 -31.34 -49.61 16.54
C THR A 446 -31.78 -51.05 16.84
N LYS A 447 -31.67 -51.51 18.08
CA LYS A 447 -32.13 -52.85 18.47
C LYS A 447 -33.64 -53.02 18.23
N VAL A 448 -34.44 -52.01 18.57
CA VAL A 448 -35.89 -52.01 18.33
C VAL A 448 -36.20 -52.10 16.83
N PHE A 449 -35.46 -51.39 15.98
CA PHE A 449 -35.59 -51.48 14.53
C PHE A 449 -35.33 -52.91 14.01
N PHE A 450 -34.30 -53.59 14.51
CA PHE A 450 -34.02 -54.97 14.13
C PHE A 450 -35.12 -55.95 14.59
N VAL A 451 -35.62 -55.79 15.82
CA VAL A 451 -36.77 -56.56 16.31
C VAL A 451 -38.01 -56.33 15.45
N GLY A 452 -38.31 -55.08 15.10
CA GLY A 452 -39.47 -54.73 14.25
C GLY A 452 -39.34 -55.16 12.79
N SER A 453 -38.13 -55.43 12.32
CA SER A 453 -37.85 -55.95 10.98
C SER A 453 -37.65 -57.47 10.95
N GLU A 454 -38.00 -58.17 12.03
CA GLU A 454 -37.87 -59.64 12.18
C GLU A 454 -36.42 -60.16 12.03
N ASN A 455 -35.42 -59.31 12.30
CA ASN A 455 -34.00 -59.65 12.22
C ASN A 455 -33.36 -59.67 13.62
N ASP A 456 -32.38 -60.56 13.85
CA ASP A 456 -31.64 -60.61 15.11
C ASP A 456 -30.48 -59.60 15.10
N PHE A 457 -30.55 -58.59 15.97
CA PHE A 457 -29.49 -57.58 16.14
C PHE A 457 -28.11 -58.21 16.39
N ASN A 458 -28.04 -59.37 17.05
CA ASN A 458 -26.76 -60.00 17.36
C ASN A 458 -25.96 -60.35 16.10
N GLN A 459 -26.63 -60.62 14.97
CA GLN A 459 -25.98 -60.92 13.69
C GLN A 459 -25.25 -59.71 13.10
N PHE A 460 -25.69 -58.49 13.41
CA PHE A 460 -25.16 -57.24 12.88
C PHE A 460 -24.38 -56.42 13.92
N SER A 461 -24.33 -56.90 15.17
CA SER A 461 -23.70 -56.22 16.30
C SER A 461 -22.25 -55.80 16.05
N SER A 462 -21.51 -56.55 15.22
CA SER A 462 -20.12 -56.23 14.82
C SER A 462 -19.99 -54.91 14.06
N HIS A 463 -21.02 -54.50 13.31
CA HIS A 463 -21.06 -53.23 12.57
C HIS A 463 -21.31 -52.02 13.48
N PHE A 464 -21.79 -52.25 14.70
CA PHE A 464 -22.09 -51.19 15.68
C PHE A 464 -21.10 -51.17 16.85
N GLN A 465 -19.98 -51.92 16.78
CA GLN A 465 -18.92 -51.91 17.80
C GLN A 465 -18.13 -50.58 17.83
N TRP A 466 -18.02 -49.91 16.68
CA TRP A 466 -17.36 -48.62 16.51
C TRP A 466 -18.27 -47.67 15.71
N PRO A 467 -19.37 -47.18 16.30
CA PRO A 467 -20.32 -46.36 15.58
C PRO A 467 -19.69 -44.99 15.26
N SER A 468 -19.81 -44.55 14.00
CA SER A 468 -19.43 -43.20 13.59
C SER A 468 -20.49 -42.20 14.03
N ILE A 469 -20.46 -41.79 15.30
CA ILE A 469 -21.43 -40.85 15.86
C ILE A 469 -20.90 -39.43 15.74
N GLY A 470 -21.71 -38.54 15.15
CA GLY A 470 -21.43 -37.11 15.09
C GLY A 470 -22.48 -36.31 15.85
N LEU A 471 -22.14 -35.80 17.03
CA LEU A 471 -22.99 -34.83 17.73
C LEU A 471 -22.73 -33.43 17.16
N ARG A 472 -23.77 -32.78 16.66
CA ARG A 472 -23.72 -31.40 16.18
C ARG A 472 -24.76 -30.58 16.92
N MET A 473 -24.31 -29.61 17.70
CA MET A 473 -25.18 -28.58 18.27
C MET A 473 -25.30 -27.47 17.23
N LEU A 474 -26.44 -27.41 16.55
CA LEU A 474 -26.72 -26.46 15.48
C LEU A 474 -27.85 -25.55 15.92
N HIS A 475 -27.63 -24.24 15.85
CA HIS A 475 -28.69 -23.26 15.97
C HIS A 475 -29.15 -22.85 14.56
N TYR A 476 -30.39 -23.19 14.22
CA TYR A 476 -31.01 -22.76 12.98
C TYR A 476 -31.81 -21.49 13.24
N LEU A 477 -31.44 -20.40 12.57
CA LEU A 477 -32.24 -19.18 12.60
C LEU A 477 -33.62 -19.45 11.94
N PRO A 478 -34.70 -18.82 12.44
CA PRO A 478 -36.02 -18.94 11.83
C PRO A 478 -35.96 -18.51 10.36
N GLN A 479 -36.38 -19.40 9.46
CA GLN A 479 -36.42 -19.08 8.03
C GLN A 479 -37.55 -18.06 7.79
N PRO A 480 -37.28 -16.90 7.16
CA PRO A 480 -38.34 -15.96 6.82
C PRO A 480 -39.29 -16.61 5.80
N SER A 481 -40.55 -16.76 6.17
CA SER A 481 -41.60 -17.25 5.27
C SER A 481 -42.16 -16.08 4.45
N PRO A 482 -42.39 -16.22 3.13
CA PRO A 482 -42.30 -17.45 2.33
C PRO A 482 -40.92 -17.66 1.69
N VAL A 483 -40.56 -18.94 1.50
CA VAL A 483 -39.41 -19.38 0.70
C VAL A 483 -39.67 -19.00 -0.76
N LEU A 484 -38.73 -18.29 -1.40
CA LEU A 484 -38.80 -17.96 -2.83
C LEU A 484 -38.82 -19.26 -3.66
N ASP A 485 -39.71 -19.34 -4.65
CA ASP A 485 -39.94 -20.55 -5.50
C ASP A 485 -38.67 -21.06 -6.23
N ASP A 486 -37.61 -20.24 -6.33
CA ASP A 486 -36.33 -20.55 -7.00
C ASP A 486 -35.19 -20.95 -6.04
N ALA A 487 -35.49 -21.25 -4.77
CA ALA A 487 -34.47 -21.67 -3.80
C ALA A 487 -33.97 -23.09 -4.09
N PHE A 488 -32.77 -23.22 -4.66
CA PHE A 488 -32.09 -24.51 -4.80
C PHE A 488 -31.76 -25.09 -3.42
N GLY A 489 -32.45 -26.16 -3.03
CA GLY A 489 -32.06 -27.01 -1.90
C GLY A 489 -30.72 -27.69 -2.16
N SER A 490 -30.02 -28.06 -1.09
CA SER A 490 -28.80 -28.86 -1.19
C SER A 490 -29.07 -30.12 -2.03
N ALA A 491 -28.17 -30.41 -2.97
CA ALA A 491 -28.28 -31.51 -3.92
C ALA A 491 -28.69 -32.84 -3.24
N PRO A 492 -29.37 -33.77 -3.97
CA PRO A 492 -29.65 -35.10 -3.44
C PRO A 492 -28.35 -35.74 -2.96
N HIS A 493 -28.26 -35.95 -1.65
CA HIS A 493 -27.16 -36.62 -0.98
C HIS A 493 -27.71 -37.88 -0.33
N CYS A 494 -26.90 -38.94 -0.31
CA CYS A 494 -27.17 -40.08 0.55
C CYS A 494 -26.62 -39.75 1.93
N ASP A 495 -27.47 -39.74 2.94
CA ASP A 495 -27.03 -39.67 4.32
C ASP A 495 -26.15 -40.88 4.62
N HIS A 496 -24.99 -40.64 5.24
CA HIS A 496 -24.02 -41.68 5.56
C HIS A 496 -24.31 -42.33 6.93
N GLY A 497 -25.42 -41.96 7.58
CA GLY A 497 -25.81 -42.39 8.92
C GLY A 497 -26.93 -43.41 8.92
N PHE A 498 -26.99 -44.24 9.96
CA PHE A 498 -28.06 -45.24 10.16
C PHE A 498 -29.31 -44.62 10.81
N ILE A 499 -29.15 -43.79 11.84
CA ILE A 499 -30.22 -43.05 12.54
C ILE A 499 -29.75 -41.62 12.79
N THR A 500 -30.61 -40.64 12.54
CA THR A 500 -30.42 -39.23 12.91
C THR A 500 -31.45 -38.84 13.96
N ILE A 501 -31.00 -38.33 15.11
CA ILE A 501 -31.86 -37.85 16.19
C ILE A 501 -31.75 -36.33 16.24
N LEU A 502 -32.88 -35.64 16.06
CA LEU A 502 -32.99 -34.19 16.14
C LEU A 502 -33.78 -33.81 17.39
N SER A 503 -33.09 -33.26 18.38
CA SER A 503 -33.72 -32.60 19.53
C SER A 503 -33.78 -31.10 19.22
N HIS A 504 -34.96 -30.51 19.40
CA HIS A 504 -35.14 -29.07 19.32
C HIS A 504 -35.35 -28.56 20.74
N ASP A 505 -34.55 -27.58 21.14
CA ASP A 505 -34.79 -26.85 22.38
C ASP A 505 -35.69 -25.65 22.08
N ASP A 506 -36.64 -25.38 22.97
CA ASP A 506 -37.47 -24.17 22.95
C ASP A 506 -36.63 -22.96 23.37
N VAL A 507 -35.65 -22.58 22.55
CA VAL A 507 -34.93 -21.31 22.73
C VAL A 507 -35.73 -20.25 21.98
N ASP A 508 -36.45 -19.42 22.74
CA ASP A 508 -37.14 -18.24 22.18
C ASP A 508 -36.13 -17.38 21.39
N ALA A 509 -36.53 -17.00 20.17
CA ALA A 509 -35.71 -16.28 19.19
C ALA A 509 -35.34 -14.85 19.62
#